data_AF-A0A1F7LW65-F1
#
_entry.id   AF-A0A1F7LW65-F1
#
_cell.length_a   1.000
_cell.length_b   1.000
_cell.length_c   1.000
_cell.angle_alpha   90.00
_cell.angle_beta   90.00
_cell.angle_gamma   90.00
#
_symmetry.space_group_name_H-M   'P 1'
#
loop_
_entity.id
_entity.type
_entity.pdbx_description
1 polymer ?
#
loop_
_entity_poly.entity_id
_entity_poly.type
_entity_poly.pdbx_seq_one_letter_code
_entity_poly.pdbx_strand_id
1 'polypeptide(L)' 'MLSTRLDVKSAPEVKSDRFAQVFAAQTPYVKWEPLLAEWPKIGDAMTTAVQEAVTGVKAPEPALRDAHAATNRAPGL' A
#
# COMPACT_ATOMS: atom_id res chain seq x y z
N MET A 1 5.30 12.74 2.82
CA MET A 1 4.83 12.16 4.09
C MET A 1 4.73 13.29 5.10
N LEU A 2 3.61 13.44 5.82
CA LEU A 2 3.52 14.43 6.90
C LEU A 2 4.38 13.97 8.08
N SER A 3 4.90 14.94 8.84
CA SER A 3 5.64 14.64 10.07
C SER A 3 4.81 13.72 10.98
N THR A 4 5.45 12.71 11.57
CA THR A 4 4.81 11.85 12.58
C THR A 4 4.60 12.57 13.91
N ARG A 5 5.29 13.71 14.13
CA ARG A 5 5.11 14.53 15.33
C ARG A 5 3.87 15.42 15.23
N LEU A 6 3.03 15.38 16.27
CA LEU A 6 1.75 16.09 16.32
C LEU A 6 1.91 17.62 16.30
N ASP A 7 2.95 18.15 16.94
CA ASP A 7 3.25 19.58 17.01
C ASP A 7 3.60 20.16 15.62
N VAL A 8 4.33 19.39 14.82
CA VAL A 8 4.70 19.80 13.45
C VAL A 8 3.50 19.71 12.49
N LYS A 9 2.60 18.74 12.66
CA LYS A 9 1.39 18.62 11.80
C LYS A 9 0.50 19.85 11.82
N SER A 10 0.54 20.62 12.92
CA SER A 10 -0.30 21.79 13.13
C SER A 10 0.36 23.11 12.71
N ALA A 11 1.62 23.05 12.27
CA ALA A 11 2.42 24.22 11.95
C ALA A 11 1.81 25.02 10.77
N PRO A 12 1.90 26.36 10.79
CA PRO A 12 1.35 27.21 9.72
C PRO A 12 1.87 26.87 8.33
N GLU A 13 3.14 26.47 8.23
CA GLU A 13 3.81 26.09 6.98
C GLU A 13 3.22 24.80 6.40
N VAL A 14 2.89 23.84 7.27
CA VAL A 14 2.24 22.58 6.88
C VAL A 14 0.79 22.80 6.48
N LYS A 15 0.10 23.73 7.15
CA LYS A 15 -1.30 24.07 6.83
C LYS A 15 -1.44 24.86 5.53
N SER A 16 -0.45 25.66 5.17
CA SER A 16 -0.47 26.49 3.95
C SER A 16 0.10 25.78 2.71
N ASP A 17 0.84 24.68 2.88
CA ASP A 17 1.36 23.90 1.77
C ASP A 17 0.27 23.04 1.10
N ARG A 18 0.13 23.20 -0.23
CA ARG A 18 -0.89 22.52 -1.03
C ARG A 18 -0.75 20.99 -1.02
N PHE A 19 0.46 20.45 -0.93
CA PHE A 19 0.69 19.01 -0.94
C PHE A 19 0.43 18.43 0.44
N ALA A 20 0.87 19.12 1.48
CA ALA A 20 0.61 18.77 2.87
C ALA A 20 -0.90 18.66 3.16
N GLN A 21 -1.71 19.56 2.61
CA GLN A 21 -3.17 19.49 2.69
C GLN A 21 -3.73 18.19 2.07
N VAL A 22 -3.23 17.76 0.92
CA VAL A 22 -3.64 16.49 0.28
C VAL A 22 -3.29 15.31 1.19
N PHE A 23 -2.06 15.25 1.71
CA PHE A 23 -1.66 14.19 2.64
C PHE A 23 -2.48 14.21 3.93
N ALA A 24 -2.82 15.39 4.45
CA ALA A 24 -3.63 15.53 5.66
C ALA A 24 -5.05 15.02 5.44
N ALA A 25 -5.65 15.34 4.29
CA ALA A 25 -6.99 14.88 3.92
C ALA A 25 -7.05 13.35 3.74
N GLN A 26 -5.97 12.72 3.26
CA GLN A 26 -5.92 11.27 3.06
C GLN A 26 -5.52 10.48 4.31
N THR A 27 -4.82 11.09 5.27
CA THR A 27 -4.29 10.43 6.47
C THR A 27 -5.35 9.59 7.24
N PRO A 28 -6.60 10.05 7.45
CA PRO A 28 -7.63 9.26 8.13
C PRO A 28 -8.06 7.98 7.41
N TYR A 29 -7.79 7.88 6.10
CA TYR A 29 -8.17 6.74 5.26
C TYR A 29 -7.01 5.78 4.99
N VAL A 30 -5.80 6.13 5.45
CA VAL A 30 -4.62 5.26 5.31
C VAL A 30 -4.84 3.98 6.08
N LYS A 31 -4.73 2.86 5.37
CA LYS A 31 -4.58 1.54 5.98
C LYS A 31 -3.09 1.27 6.11
N TRP A 32 -2.62 1.16 7.35
CA TRP A 32 -1.25 0.75 7.60
C TRP A 32 -1.06 -0.69 7.17
N GLU A 33 0.10 -0.95 6.60
CA GLU A 33 0.51 -2.27 6.20
C GLU A 33 0.58 -3.21 7.43
N PRO A 34 0.15 -4.48 7.31
CA PRO A 34 0.34 -5.48 8.35
C PRO A 34 1.81 -5.60 8.76
N LEU A 35 2.06 -5.60 10.07
CA LEU A 35 3.40 -5.80 10.63
C LEU A 35 3.77 -7.29 10.72
N LEU A 36 3.58 -8.02 9.62
CA LEU A 36 3.92 -9.43 9.46
C LEU A 36 5.27 -9.56 8.75
N ALA A 37 6.07 -10.55 9.13
CA ALA A 37 7.39 -10.78 8.51
C ALA A 37 7.27 -11.11 7.01
N GLU A 38 6.15 -11.72 6.61
CA GLU A 38 5.84 -12.15 5.25
C GLU A 38 5.28 -11.02 4.38
N TRP A 39 4.95 -9.85 4.96
CA TRP A 39 4.32 -8.75 4.24
C TRP A 39 5.05 -8.33 2.96
N PRO A 40 6.40 -8.24 2.91
CA PRO A 40 7.11 -7.96 1.66
C PRO A 40 6.80 -8.97 0.55
N LYS A 41 6.75 -10.28 0.87
CA LYS A 41 6.43 -11.33 -0.11
C LYS A 41 4.99 -11.23 -0.60
N ILE A 42 4.05 -10.83 0.27
CA ILE A 42 2.66 -10.58 -0.10
C ILE A 42 2.57 -9.40 -1.06
N GLY A 43 3.31 -8.32 -0.78
CA GLY A 43 3.42 -7.14 -1.65
C GLY A 43 3.96 -7.49 -3.04
N ASP A 44 4.99 -8.34 -3.13
CA ASP A 44 5.57 -8.79 -4.40
C ASP A 44 4.57 -9.61 -5.24
N ALA A 45 3.83 -10.52 -4.59
CA ALA A 45 2.81 -11.33 -5.25
C ALA A 45 1.68 -10.46 -5.83
N MET A 46 1.22 -9.47 -5.05
CA MET A 46 0.20 -8.52 -5.51
C MET A 46 0.73 -7.63 -6.64
N THR A 47 1.98 -7.14 -6.53
CA THR A 47 2.62 -6.32 -7.57
C THR A 47 2.71 -7.08 -8.89
N THR A 48 3.11 -8.35 -8.83
CA THR A 48 3.17 -9.23 -10.01
C THR A 48 1.79 -9.38 -10.64
N ALA A 49 0.75 -9.67 -9.84
CA ALA A 49 -0.60 -9.83 -10.35
C ALA A 49 -1.13 -8.55 -11.02
N VAL A 50 -0.86 -7.37 -10.45
CA VAL A 50 -1.22 -6.09 -11.08
C VAL A 50 -0.49 -5.92 -12.41
N GLN A 51 0.82 -6.20 -12.45
CA GLN A 51 1.59 -6.10 -13.68
C GLN A 51 1.06 -7.05 -14.77
N GLU A 52 0.81 -8.31 -14.43
CA GLU A 52 0.27 -9.30 -15.36
C GLU A 52 -1.11 -8.88 -15.92
N ALA A 53 -1.98 -8.33 -15.05
CA ALA A 53 -3.31 -7.87 -15.43
C ALA A 53 -3.26 -6.62 -16.33
N VAL A 54 -2.44 -5.64 -15.99
CA VAL A 54 -2.34 -4.36 -16.73
C VAL A 54 -1.64 -4.55 -18.08
N THR A 55 -0.65 -5.44 -18.16
CA THR A 55 0.09 -5.73 -19.41
C THR A 55 -0.61 -6.74 -20.31
N GLY A 56 -1.69 -7.38 -19.83
CA GLY A 56 -2.44 -8.38 -20.59
C GLY A 56 -1.78 -9.77 -20.66
N VAL A 57 -0.74 -10.02 -19.85
CA VAL A 57 -0.14 -11.35 -19.70
C VAL A 57 -1.15 -12.34 -19.12
N LYS A 58 -2.00 -11.88 -18.20
CA LYS A 58 -3.17 -12.61 -17.70
C LYS A 58 -4.37 -11.68 -17.62
N ALA A 59 -5.57 -12.26 -17.66
CA ALA A 59 -6.77 -11.54 -17.24
C ALA A 59 -6.70 -11.22 -15.72
N PRO A 60 -7.41 -10.19 -15.23
CA PRO A 60 -7.37 -9.80 -13.83
C PRO A 60 -7.70 -10.93 -12.83
N GLU A 61 -8.81 -11.65 -13.02
CA GLU A 61 -9.21 -12.74 -12.11
C GLU A 61 -8.14 -13.83 -11.94
N PRO A 62 -7.57 -14.42 -13.02
CA PRO A 62 -6.48 -15.38 -12.90
C PRO A 62 -5.24 -14.82 -12.18
N ALA A 63 -4.84 -13.58 -12.49
CA ALA A 63 -3.68 -12.96 -11.85
C ALA A 63 -3.90 -12.78 -10.33
N LEU A 64 -5.09 -12.32 -9.92
CA LEU A 64 -5.45 -12.18 -8.51
C LEU A 64 -5.56 -13.53 -7.79
N ARG A 65 -6.03 -14.58 -8.49
CA ARG A 65 -6.08 -15.95 -7.93
C ARG A 65 -4.67 -16.47 -7.63
N ASP A 66 -3.71 -16.22 -8.50
CA ASP A 66 -2.33 -16.62 -8.30
C ASP A 66 -1.69 -15.86 -7.13
N ALA A 67 -1.94 -14.55 -7.02
CA ALA A 67 -1.52 -13.76 -5.86
C ALA A 67 -2.10 -14.32 -4.56
N HIS A 68 -3.40 -14.64 -4.52
CA HIS A 68 -4.02 -15.27 -3.35
C HIS A 68 -3.34 -16.59 -2.95
N ALA A 69 -3.07 -17.47 -3.92
CA ALA A 69 -2.37 -18.72 -3.67
C ALA A 69 -0.91 -18.52 -3.22
N ALA A 70 -0.23 -17.48 -3.70
CA ALA A 70 1.12 -17.12 -3.24
C ALA A 70 1.10 -16.57 -1.81
N THR A 71 0.15 -15.69 -1.48
CA THR A 71 -0.04 -15.16 -0.12
C THR A 71 -0.25 -16.27 0.90
N ASN A 72 -1.12 -17.25 0.62
CA ASN A 72 -1.38 -18.35 1.54
C ASN A 72 -0.17 -19.29 1.75
N ARG A 73 0.78 -19.32 0.81
CA ARG A 73 2.03 -20.11 0.93
C ARG A 73 3.15 -19.34 1.62
N ALA A 74 3.04 -18.02 1.76
CA ALA A 74 4.09 -17.16 2.30
C ALA A 74 4.51 -17.51 3.76
N PRO A 75 3.59 -17.93 4.67
CA PRO A 75 3.97 -18.34 6.03
C PRO A 75 4.71 -19.68 6.12
N GLY A 76 4.81 -20.46 5.04
CA GLY A 76 5.47 -21.76 5.07
C GLY A 76 4.79 -22.82 5.94
N LEU A 77 3.46 -22.74 6.11
CA LEU A 77 2.61 -23.77 6.72
C LEU A 77 1.94 -24.64 5.65
#